data_AF-A0A397T0N1-F1
#
_entry.id   AF-A0A397T0N1-F1
#
_cell.length_a   1.000
_cell.length_b   1.000
_cell.length_c   1.000
_cell.angle_alpha   90.00
_cell.angle_beta   90.00
_cell.angle_gamma   90.00
#
_symmetry.space_group_name_H-M   'P 1'
#
loop_
_entity.id
_entity.type
_entity.pdbx_description
1 polymer ?
#
loop_
_entity_poly.entity_id
_entity_poly.type
_entity_poly.pdbx_seq_one_letter_code
_entity_poly.pdbx_strand_id
1 'polypeptide(L)'
;MAAQPNYVVLYIISIIFCFICLIQFSLIFICPTFEFLKLELFEKNGVPIQKPIEYTYLVLTFLHIGLHLLLILCCCFFGKKHFHLEFSVATILWLVIPLIYTHYTIHELGDVPLSCPPDYPYENTKLFQLCHIRTANLFCMWLMFVITLISTLIMCISEETYASWVGVDDDDAMMGI
;
A
#
# COMPACT_ATOMS: atom_id res chain seq x y z
N MET A 1 -25.62 30.00 -17.83
CA MET A 1 -26.26 28.67 -17.88
C MET A 1 -25.28 27.75 -17.18
N ALA A 2 -25.59 27.32 -15.96
CA ALA A 2 -24.70 26.41 -15.23
C ALA A 2 -24.46 25.16 -16.07
N ALA A 3 -23.19 24.80 -16.30
CA ALA A 3 -22.85 23.54 -16.93
C ALA A 3 -23.38 22.39 -16.04
N GLN A 4 -24.12 21.44 -16.61
CA GLN A 4 -24.50 20.26 -15.85
C GLN A 4 -23.28 19.37 -15.62
N PRO A 5 -23.03 18.91 -14.39
CA PRO A 5 -21.89 18.05 -14.12
C PRO A 5 -22.01 16.73 -14.88
N ASN A 6 -20.88 16.24 -15.36
CA ASN A 6 -20.75 14.96 -15.99
C ASN A 6 -20.83 13.83 -14.95
N TYR A 7 -22.05 13.44 -14.62
CA TYR A 7 -22.32 12.39 -13.64
C TYR A 7 -21.63 11.07 -13.97
N VAL A 8 -21.44 10.74 -15.25
CA VAL A 8 -20.73 9.50 -15.65
C VAL A 8 -19.29 9.53 -15.18
N VAL A 9 -18.57 10.64 -15.40
CA VAL A 9 -17.18 10.82 -14.95
C VAL A 9 -17.12 10.78 -13.42
N LEU A 10 -18.05 11.46 -12.75
CA LEU A 10 -18.13 11.46 -11.28
C LEU A 10 -18.30 10.04 -10.72
N TYR A 11 -19.22 9.25 -11.28
CA TYR A 11 -19.45 7.86 -10.85
C TYR A 11 -18.22 6.99 -11.09
N ILE A 12 -17.55 7.10 -12.24
CA ILE A 12 -16.34 6.33 -12.55
C ILE A 12 -15.23 6.64 -11.55
N ILE A 13 -14.95 7.92 -11.30
CA ILE A 13 -13.92 8.34 -10.33
C ILE A 13 -14.24 7.81 -8.94
N SER A 14 -15.51 7.91 -8.52
CA SER A 14 -15.97 7.45 -7.21
C SER A 14 -15.81 5.93 -7.05
N ILE A 15 -16.16 5.14 -8.07
CA ILE A 15 -15.99 3.68 -8.05
C ILE A 15 -14.51 3.30 -7.96
N ILE A 16 -13.65 3.93 -8.76
CA ILE A 16 -12.21 3.68 -8.74
C ILE A 16 -11.62 4.01 -7.36
N PHE A 17 -11.98 5.17 -6.81
CA PHE A 17 -11.54 5.60 -5.49
C PHE A 17 -11.97 4.61 -4.40
N CYS A 18 -13.24 4.20 -4.38
CA CYS A 18 -13.74 3.21 -3.43
C CYS A 18 -12.98 1.88 -3.55
N PHE A 19 -12.72 1.41 -4.77
CA PHE A 19 -11.99 0.17 -5.00
C PHE A 19 -10.55 0.25 -4.47
N ILE A 20 -9.85 1.37 -4.72
CA ILE A 20 -8.51 1.65 -4.19
C ILE A 20 -8.53 1.63 -2.66
N CYS A 21 -9.48 2.34 -2.03
CA CYS A 21 -9.60 2.38 -0.58
C CYS A 21 -9.85 1.00 0.02
N LEU A 22 -10.68 0.16 -0.61
CA LEU A 22 -10.95 -1.20 -0.15
C LEU A 22 -9.70 -2.09 -0.19
N ILE A 23 -8.93 -2.01 -1.29
CA ILE A 23 -7.67 -2.74 -1.41
C ILE A 23 -6.67 -2.23 -0.37
N GLN A 24 -6.49 -0.92 -0.27
CA GLN A 24 -5.52 -0.32 0.65
C GLN A 24 -5.85 -0.69 2.09
N PHE A 25 -7.11 -0.57 2.50
CA PHE A 25 -7.57 -0.97 3.83
C PHE A 25 -7.28 -2.44 4.13
N SER A 26 -7.46 -3.33 3.16
CA SER A 26 -7.16 -4.75 3.33
C SER A 26 -5.65 -4.98 3.51
N LEU A 27 -4.83 -4.33 2.69
CA LEU A 27 -3.36 -4.45 2.74
C LEU A 27 -2.76 -3.92 4.03
N ILE A 28 -3.38 -2.91 4.65
CA ILE A 28 -2.95 -2.34 5.94
C ILE A 28 -2.85 -3.40 7.04
N PHE A 29 -3.73 -4.40 7.00
CA PHE A 29 -3.70 -5.52 7.97
C PHE A 29 -2.92 -6.72 7.44
N ILE A 30 -3.02 -7.00 6.14
CA ILE A 30 -2.37 -8.18 5.54
C ILE A 30 -0.84 -8.05 5.58
N CYS A 31 -0.28 -6.88 5.24
CA CYS A 31 1.17 -6.65 5.21
C CYS A 31 1.85 -6.94 6.57
N PRO A 32 1.44 -6.31 7.70
CA PRO A 32 2.04 -6.63 8.99
C PRO A 32 1.80 -8.09 9.39
N THR A 33 0.63 -8.66 9.07
CA THR A 33 0.33 -10.06 9.39
C THR A 33 1.30 -11.01 8.68
N PHE A 34 1.54 -10.84 7.38
CA PHE A 34 2.48 -11.67 6.65
C PHE A 34 3.92 -11.46 7.10
N GLU A 35 4.30 -10.24 7.47
CA GLU A 35 5.62 -9.98 8.04
C GLU A 35 5.83 -10.69 9.38
N PHE A 36 4.85 -10.63 10.28
CA PHE A 36 4.88 -11.37 11.54
C PHE A 36 4.95 -12.88 11.33
N LEU A 37 4.13 -13.42 10.43
CA LEU A 37 4.14 -14.84 10.10
C LEU A 37 5.47 -15.27 9.49
N LYS A 38 6.08 -14.43 8.63
CA LYS A 38 7.41 -14.68 8.07
C LYS A 38 8.44 -14.76 9.19
N LEU A 39 8.50 -13.75 10.06
CA LEU A 39 9.44 -13.69 11.19
C LEU A 39 9.33 -14.93 12.09
N GLU A 40 8.12 -15.30 12.50
CA GLU A 40 7.87 -16.47 13.35
C GLU A 40 8.30 -17.78 12.68
N LEU A 41 7.90 -17.97 11.42
CA LEU A 41 8.22 -19.19 10.67
C LEU A 41 9.72 -19.32 10.41
N PHE A 42 10.40 -18.22 10.06
CA PHE A 42 11.83 -18.26 9.79
C PHE A 42 12.64 -18.54 11.05
N GLU A 43 12.28 -17.90 12.18
CA GLU A 43 12.95 -18.13 13.46
C GLU A 43 12.74 -19.57 13.95
N LYS A 44 11.51 -20.09 13.86
CA LYS A 44 11.19 -21.47 14.23
C LYS A 44 11.93 -22.52 13.41
N ASN A 45 12.26 -22.20 12.16
CA ASN A 45 12.97 -23.11 11.26
C ASN A 45 14.48 -22.83 11.15
N GLY A 46 15.02 -21.92 11.95
CA GLY A 46 16.46 -21.62 11.99
C GLY A 46 16.99 -20.96 10.71
N VAL A 47 16.12 -20.33 9.91
CA VAL A 47 16.53 -19.58 8.72
C VAL A 47 17.18 -18.27 9.18
N PRO A 48 18.36 -17.89 8.67
CA PRO A 48 18.99 -16.63 9.05
C PRO A 48 18.13 -15.45 8.57
N ILE A 49 17.75 -14.58 9.49
CA ILE A 49 16.93 -13.39 9.22
C ILE A 49 17.76 -12.13 9.37
N GLN A 50 17.65 -11.21 8.42
CA GLN A 50 18.21 -9.87 8.54
C GLN A 50 17.30 -8.98 9.39
N LYS A 51 17.33 -9.20 10.72
CA LYS A 51 16.46 -8.52 11.70
C LYS A 51 16.29 -7.01 11.47
N PRO A 52 17.35 -6.21 11.22
CA PRO A 52 17.17 -4.78 11.01
C PRO A 52 16.26 -4.43 9.82
N ILE A 53 16.34 -5.20 8.74
CA ILE A 53 15.57 -4.97 7.51
C ILE A 53 14.10 -5.36 7.71
N GLU A 54 13.85 -6.53 8.29
CA GLU A 54 12.49 -6.99 8.61
C GLU A 54 11.79 -6.02 9.57
N TYR A 55 12.45 -5.65 10.68
CA TYR A 55 11.86 -4.70 11.62
C TYR A 55 11.64 -3.32 11.02
N THR A 56 12.50 -2.87 10.10
CA THR A 56 12.29 -1.60 9.38
C THR A 56 11.02 -1.64 8.54
N TYR A 57 10.79 -2.74 7.82
CA TYR A 57 9.55 -2.94 7.07
C TYR A 57 8.34 -3.07 8.01
N LEU A 58 8.45 -3.83 9.09
CA LEU A 58 7.37 -3.94 10.07
C LEU A 58 6.99 -2.58 10.67
N VAL A 59 7.98 -1.76 11.03
CA VAL A 59 7.75 -0.37 11.48
C VAL A 59 7.07 0.46 10.40
N LEU A 60 7.47 0.33 9.13
CA LEU A 60 6.80 1.01 8.02
C LEU A 60 5.30 0.63 7.94
N THR A 61 4.95 -0.64 8.11
CA THR A 61 3.53 -1.07 8.10
C THR A 61 2.73 -0.43 9.23
N PHE A 62 3.30 -0.33 10.44
CA PHE A 62 2.66 0.33 11.58
C PHE A 62 2.55 1.85 11.40
N LEU A 63 3.57 2.50 10.84
CA LEU A 63 3.49 3.92 10.49
C LEU A 63 2.38 4.18 9.47
N HIS A 64 2.21 3.28 8.50
CA HIS A 64 1.17 3.39 7.50
C HIS A 64 -0.25 3.19 8.09
N ILE A 65 -0.41 2.27 9.06
CA ILE A 65 -1.64 2.16 9.88
C ILE A 65 -1.91 3.50 10.58
N GLY A 66 -0.91 4.07 11.26
CA GLY A 66 -1.01 5.33 11.98
C GLY A 66 -1.43 6.50 11.06
N LEU A 67 -0.87 6.57 9.85
CA LEU A 67 -1.23 7.58 8.85
C LEU A 67 -2.71 7.49 8.44
N HIS A 68 -3.23 6.27 8.26
CA HIS A 68 -4.64 6.07 7.91
C HIS A 68 -5.59 6.40 9.06
N LEU A 69 -5.22 6.04 10.29
CA LEU A 69 -5.98 6.44 11.48
C LEU A 69 -6.01 7.97 11.63
N LEU A 70 -4.88 8.64 11.40
CA LEU A 70 -4.80 10.10 11.41
C LEU A 70 -5.69 10.71 10.33
N LEU A 71 -5.67 10.17 9.11
CA LEU A 71 -6.54 10.62 8.03
C LEU A 71 -8.02 10.52 8.42
N ILE A 72 -8.45 9.36 8.95
CA ILE A 72 -9.83 9.16 9.40
C ILE A 72 -10.20 10.17 10.50
N LEU A 73 -9.34 10.33 11.51
CA LEU A 73 -9.59 11.25 12.61
C LEU A 73 -9.66 12.71 12.14
N CYS A 74 -8.75 13.14 11.26
CA CYS A 74 -8.73 14.52 10.79
C CYS A 74 -9.85 14.85 9.80
N CYS A 75 -10.22 13.91 8.92
CA CYS A 75 -11.35 14.06 8.01
C CYS A 75 -12.68 14.09 8.76
N CYS A 76 -12.87 13.24 9.78
CA CYS A 76 -14.14 13.15 10.51
C CYS A 76 -14.31 14.20 11.62
N PHE A 77 -13.23 14.65 12.27
CA PHE A 77 -13.33 15.48 13.49
C PHE A 77 -12.71 16.88 13.37
N PHE A 78 -11.69 17.08 12.54
CA PHE A 78 -10.89 18.33 12.56
C PHE A 78 -11.02 19.17 11.29
N GLY A 79 -11.74 18.70 10.27
CA GLY A 79 -11.99 19.45 9.03
C GLY A 79 -10.74 19.79 8.20
N LYS A 80 -9.57 19.23 8.55
CA LYS A 80 -8.33 19.42 7.78
C LYS A 80 -8.28 18.43 6.62
N LYS A 81 -8.19 18.95 5.39
CA LYS A 81 -8.32 18.17 4.15
C LYS A 81 -7.01 17.85 3.43
N HIS A 82 -5.88 18.44 3.80
CA HIS A 82 -4.66 18.34 3.00
C HIS A 82 -3.58 17.52 3.71
N PHE A 83 -3.42 16.26 3.28
CA PHE A 83 -2.36 15.33 3.71
C PHE A 83 -1.40 14.95 2.56
N HIS A 84 -1.30 15.81 1.54
CA HIS A 84 -0.55 15.52 0.32
C HIS A 84 0.94 15.27 0.61
N LEU A 85 1.52 16.02 1.57
CA LEU A 85 2.93 15.88 1.94
C LEU A 85 3.18 14.54 2.65
N GLU A 86 2.32 14.18 3.60
CA GLU A 86 2.41 12.94 4.38
C GLU A 86 2.26 11.71 3.48
N PHE A 87 1.30 11.72 2.56
CA PHE A 87 1.13 10.66 1.56
C PHE A 87 2.29 10.61 0.55
N SER A 88 2.85 11.75 0.15
CA SER A 88 4.04 11.79 -0.70
C SER A 88 5.25 11.17 0.00
N VAL A 89 5.50 11.53 1.26
CA VAL A 89 6.57 10.95 2.08
C VAL A 89 6.33 9.45 2.27
N ALA A 90 5.10 9.04 2.57
CA ALA A 90 4.75 7.63 2.70
C ALA A 90 5.02 6.85 1.41
N THR A 91 4.68 7.42 0.24
CA THR A 91 4.96 6.80 -1.07
C THR A 91 6.45 6.61 -1.31
N ILE A 92 7.27 7.61 -0.97
CA ILE A 92 8.74 7.50 -1.10
C ILE A 92 9.27 6.40 -0.18
N LEU A 93 8.79 6.33 1.07
CA LEU A 93 9.17 5.26 2.00
C LEU A 93 8.76 3.88 1.49
N TRP A 94 7.55 3.76 0.94
CA TRP A 94 7.04 2.54 0.30
C TRP A 94 7.71 2.21 -1.04
N LEU A 95 8.54 3.09 -1.60
CA LEU A 95 9.43 2.73 -2.70
C LEU A 95 10.79 2.25 -2.17
N VAL A 96 11.42 3.07 -1.32
CA VAL A 96 12.79 2.87 -0.88
C VAL A 96 12.93 1.64 0.01
N ILE A 97 12.04 1.47 1.00
CA ILE A 97 12.13 0.34 1.94
C ILE A 97 11.87 -0.99 1.21
N PRO A 98 10.85 -1.15 0.34
CA PRO A 98 10.69 -2.38 -0.44
C PRO A 98 11.84 -2.70 -1.39
N LEU A 99 12.49 -1.70 -2.00
CA LEU A 99 13.70 -1.92 -2.79
C LEU A 99 14.83 -2.51 -1.95
N ILE A 100 15.12 -1.88 -0.80
CA ILE A 100 16.13 -2.35 0.14
C ILE A 100 15.77 -3.75 0.65
N TYR A 101 14.53 -3.93 1.11
CA TYR A 101 14.03 -5.20 1.63
C TYR A 101 14.17 -6.31 0.61
N THR A 102 13.70 -6.10 -0.63
CA THR A 102 13.79 -7.10 -1.70
C THR A 102 15.25 -7.46 -1.98
N HIS A 103 16.14 -6.46 -2.05
CA HIS A 103 17.57 -6.72 -2.29
C HIS A 103 18.21 -7.62 -1.22
N TYR A 104 17.90 -7.37 0.06
CA TYR A 104 18.50 -8.12 1.17
C TYR A 104 17.82 -9.47 1.45
N THR A 105 16.56 -9.66 1.08
CA THR A 105 15.76 -10.87 1.42
C THR A 105 15.56 -11.83 0.25
N ILE A 106 15.78 -11.43 -1.00
CA ILE A 106 15.50 -12.29 -2.17
C ILE A 106 16.28 -13.63 -2.16
N HIS A 107 17.49 -13.65 -1.61
CA HIS A 107 18.35 -14.84 -1.53
C HIS A 107 18.33 -15.53 -0.15
N GLU A 108 17.39 -15.20 0.73
CA GLU A 108 17.35 -15.72 2.11
C GLU A 108 17.08 -17.24 2.21
N LEU A 109 16.50 -17.83 1.15
CA LEU A 109 16.26 -19.27 1.03
C LEU A 109 17.26 -19.96 0.07
N GLY A 110 18.40 -19.34 -0.20
CA GLY A 110 19.39 -19.86 -1.15
C GLY A 110 18.85 -19.87 -2.58
N ASP A 111 18.95 -21.01 -3.27
CA ASP A 111 18.60 -21.17 -4.69
C ASP A 111 17.09 -21.33 -4.94
N VAL A 112 16.26 -21.27 -3.90
CA VAL A 112 14.80 -21.43 -4.04
C VAL A 112 14.20 -20.26 -4.84
N PRO A 113 13.57 -20.53 -6.01
CA PRO A 113 13.01 -19.49 -6.87
C PRO A 113 11.95 -18.65 -6.17
N LEU A 114 11.84 -17.38 -6.56
CA LEU A 114 10.86 -16.45 -5.99
C LEU A 114 9.40 -16.88 -6.25
N SER A 115 9.13 -17.53 -7.38
CA SER A 115 7.78 -17.98 -7.77
C SER A 115 7.29 -19.22 -7.02
N CYS A 116 8.14 -19.86 -6.21
CA CYS A 116 7.82 -21.10 -5.50
C CYS A 116 7.16 -22.17 -6.38
N PRO A 117 7.78 -22.56 -7.51
CA PRO A 117 7.14 -23.46 -8.46
C PRO A 117 7.00 -24.87 -7.84
N PRO A 118 5.90 -25.60 -8.11
CA PRO A 118 5.58 -26.87 -7.45
C PRO A 118 6.51 -28.02 -7.87
N ASP A 119 7.17 -27.89 -9.02
CA ASP A 119 8.13 -28.83 -9.59
C ASP A 119 9.57 -28.64 -9.08
N TYR A 120 9.82 -27.61 -8.26
CA TYR A 120 11.11 -27.45 -7.59
C TYR A 120 11.34 -28.56 -6.55
N PRO A 121 12.56 -29.14 -6.46
CA PRO A 121 12.86 -30.22 -5.53
C PRO A 121 13.03 -29.69 -4.10
N TYR A 122 11.92 -29.29 -3.46
CA TYR A 122 11.95 -28.89 -2.05
C TYR A 122 12.38 -30.06 -1.18
N GLU A 123 13.40 -29.85 -0.35
CA GLU A 123 13.89 -30.87 0.58
C GLU A 123 12.81 -31.35 1.56
N ASN A 124 11.86 -30.47 1.90
CA ASN A 124 10.75 -30.77 2.78
C ASN A 124 9.57 -29.80 2.56
N THR A 125 8.40 -30.17 3.08
CA THR A 125 7.18 -29.33 3.04
C THR A 125 7.35 -27.99 3.77
N LYS A 126 8.28 -27.89 4.72
CA LYS A 126 8.53 -26.63 5.45
C LYS A 126 9.19 -25.59 4.55
N LEU A 127 10.16 -25.99 3.72
CA LEU A 127 10.83 -25.11 2.76
C LEU A 127 9.84 -24.54 1.73
N PHE A 128 8.86 -25.37 1.32
CA PHE A 128 7.76 -24.92 0.47
C PHE A 128 6.92 -23.83 1.15
N GLN A 129 6.54 -24.03 2.42
CA GLN A 129 5.79 -23.02 3.19
C GLN A 129 6.59 -21.72 3.40
N LEU A 130 7.88 -21.82 3.71
CA LEU A 130 8.79 -20.68 3.87
C LEU A 130 8.90 -19.87 2.57
N CYS A 131 8.95 -20.55 1.42
CA CYS A 131 8.93 -19.89 0.12
C CYS A 131 7.63 -19.11 -0.08
N HIS A 132 6.48 -19.75 0.14
CA HIS A 132 5.17 -19.12 -0.05
C HIS A 132 4.94 -17.89 0.83
N ILE A 133 5.34 -17.96 2.12
CA ILE A 133 5.17 -16.80 3.02
C ILE A 133 6.08 -15.63 2.60
N ARG A 134 7.33 -15.90 2.21
CA ARG A 134 8.25 -14.88 1.66
C ARG A 134 7.65 -14.21 0.44
N THR A 135 7.17 -14.99 -0.52
CA THR A 135 6.63 -14.49 -1.78
C THR A 135 5.34 -13.72 -1.57
N ALA A 136 4.44 -14.20 -0.70
CA ALA A 136 3.23 -13.48 -0.33
C ALA A 136 3.55 -12.14 0.34
N ASN A 137 4.52 -12.10 1.25
CA ASN A 137 4.95 -10.88 1.92
C ASN A 137 5.51 -9.85 0.94
N LEU A 138 6.43 -10.26 0.05
CA LEU A 138 6.97 -9.40 -1.01
C LEU A 138 5.87 -8.90 -1.95
N PHE A 139 4.96 -9.77 -2.36
CA PHE A 139 3.84 -9.38 -3.21
C PHE A 139 2.95 -8.32 -2.55
N CYS A 140 2.56 -8.53 -1.30
CA CYS A 140 1.75 -7.57 -0.55
C CYS A 140 2.45 -6.23 -0.35
N MET A 141 3.77 -6.25 -0.08
CA MET A 141 4.60 -5.07 0.05
C MET A 141 4.61 -4.23 -1.24
N TRP A 142 4.89 -4.86 -2.38
CA TRP A 142 4.90 -4.17 -3.68
C TRP A 142 3.51 -3.71 -4.11
N LEU A 143 2.47 -4.50 -3.82
CA LEU A 143 1.09 -4.11 -4.09
C LEU A 143 0.68 -2.89 -3.25
N MET A 144 1.09 -2.82 -1.99
CA MET A 144 0.86 -1.66 -1.13
C MET A 144 1.55 -0.41 -1.68
N PHE A 145 2.78 -0.52 -2.18
CA PHE A 145 3.47 0.58 -2.85
C PHE A 145 2.67 1.10 -4.05
N VAL A 146 2.28 0.23 -4.97
CA VAL A 146 1.54 0.61 -6.18
C VAL A 146 0.23 1.32 -5.83
N ILE A 147 -0.52 0.78 -4.86
CA ILE A 147 -1.78 1.37 -4.42
C ILE A 147 -1.55 2.73 -3.74
N THR A 148 -0.53 2.85 -2.88
CA THR A 148 -0.18 4.13 -2.22
C THR A 148 0.27 5.18 -3.23
N LEU A 149 1.01 4.79 -4.27
CA LEU A 149 1.41 5.67 -5.36
C LEU A 149 0.19 6.20 -6.11
N ILE A 150 -0.74 5.32 -6.47
CA ILE A 150 -1.99 5.73 -7.14
C ILE A 150 -2.80 6.68 -6.25
N SER A 151 -2.97 6.37 -4.96
CA SER A 151 -3.66 7.24 -4.00
C SER A 151 -3.01 8.62 -3.92
N THR A 152 -1.68 8.68 -3.88
CA THR A 152 -0.93 9.95 -3.83
C THR A 152 -1.11 10.76 -5.12
N LEU A 153 -1.04 10.11 -6.28
CA LEU A 153 -1.28 10.77 -7.57
C LEU A 153 -2.70 11.37 -7.64
N ILE A 154 -3.71 10.66 -7.14
CA ILE A 154 -5.09 11.16 -7.06
C ILE A 154 -5.16 12.39 -6.13
N MET A 155 -4.51 12.34 -4.96
CA MET A 155 -4.48 13.47 -4.02
C MET A 155 -3.72 14.69 -4.54
N CYS A 156 -2.82 14.52 -5.50
CA CYS A 156 -2.10 15.62 -6.15
C CYS A 156 -2.89 16.30 -7.28
N ILE A 157 -4.04 15.76 -7.68
CA ILE A 157 -4.91 16.40 -8.68
C ILE A 157 -5.49 17.67 -8.07
N SER A 158 -5.29 18.81 -8.74
CA SER A 158 -5.84 20.09 -8.31
C SER A 158 -7.36 20.12 -8.41
N GLU A 159 -7.99 20.93 -7.55
CA GLU A 159 -9.44 21.13 -7.56
C GLU A 159 -9.92 21.69 -8.91
N GLU A 160 -9.14 22.58 -9.54
CA GLU A 160 -9.42 23.13 -10.88
C GLU A 160 -9.45 22.04 -11.95
N THR A 161 -8.46 21.12 -11.93
CA THR A 161 -8.41 20.01 -12.88
C THR A 161 -9.59 19.06 -12.67
N TYR A 162 -9.92 18.75 -11.42
CA TYR A 162 -11.07 17.93 -11.08
C TYR A 162 -12.40 18.59 -11.52
N ALA A 163 -12.57 19.87 -11.22
CA ALA A 163 -13.74 20.66 -11.61
C ALA A 163 -13.92 20.68 -13.14
N SER A 164 -12.82 20.82 -13.89
CA SER A 164 -12.84 20.77 -15.36
C SER A 164 -13.31 19.41 -15.90
N TRP A 165 -12.94 18.30 -15.25
CA TRP A 165 -13.34 16.95 -15.67
C TRP A 165 -14.79 16.64 -15.34
N VAL A 166 -15.27 17.14 -14.20
CA VAL A 166 -16.65 16.94 -13.75
C VAL A 166 -17.57 17.99 -14.39
N GLY A 167 -17.06 19.09 -14.94
CA GLY A 167 -17.87 20.14 -15.55
C GLY A 167 -18.64 20.98 -14.51
N VAL A 168 -18.01 21.25 -13.37
CA VAL A 168 -18.53 22.17 -12.33
C VAL A 168 -17.84 23.52 -12.51
N ASP A 169 -18.60 24.60 -12.72
CA ASP A 169 -18.05 25.96 -12.84
C ASP A 169 -17.55 26.45 -11.46
N ASP A 170 -16.48 27.27 -11.45
CA ASP A 170 -15.74 27.72 -10.25
C ASP A 170 -16.61 28.34 -9.13
N ASP A 171 -17.81 28.83 -9.45
CA ASP A 171 -18.73 29.46 -8.49
C ASP A 171 -19.38 28.45 -7.52
N ASP A 172 -19.52 27.17 -7.90
CA ASP A 172 -20.07 26.13 -7.01
C ASP A 172 -18.98 25.45 -6.15
N ALA A 173 -17.70 25.53 -6.54
CA ALA A 173 -16.58 25.03 -5.75
C ALA A 173 -16.31 25.88 -4.48
N MET A 174 -16.70 27.15 -4.50
CA MET A 174 -16.58 28.07 -3.36
C MET A 174 -17.70 27.90 -2.32
N MET A 175 -18.81 27.23 -2.67
CA MET A 175 -19.82 26.75 -1.73
C MET A 175 -19.52 25.30 -1.37
N GLY A 176 -18.44 25.10 -0.61
CA GLY A 176 -18.06 23.80 -0.08
C GLY A 176 -19.20 23.12 0.68
N ILE A 177 -19.20 21.79 0.67
CA ILE A 177 -19.94 20.86 1.55
C ILE A 177 -21.34 21.34 1.97
#